data_AF-A0A8B6DH33-F1
#
_entry.id   AF-A0A8B6DH33-F1
#
_cell.length_a   1.000
_cell.length_b   1.000
_cell.length_c   1.000
_cell.angle_alpha   90.00
_cell.angle_beta   90.00
_cell.angle_gamma   90.00
#
_symmetry.space_group_name_H-M   'P 1'
#
loop_
_entity.id
_entity.type
_entity.pdbx_description
1 polymer ?
#
loop_
_entity_poly.entity_id
_entity_poly.type
_entity_poly.pdbx_seq_one_letter_code
_entity_poly.pdbx_strand_id
1 'polypeptide(L)'
;MAYQYVKTLSDLKKAISTICKGIYESKLIAVGFQGDNISRTGSISVLTIATRTDVFIFDILELGSAVFDKGISFFLKNESITKIVFDCREPADSLLHVHGVLLTSAYDIQLLQCIDKIDGIRSRYGKLERRRRVDEVIEIKSLMTTIQFYVGTNLKFRKMEDVSIKLKSMKNVWSMRPINEDTFSFLAYTMTSLYMIYCSHRTWTINMSRLKVASAIYCNTKRAMRERSFDPYEVNQFLPIDIIPDNGMLFFEKGNKPCTGCKRRFPINEFSKKDLRGCEQKCRVCKIVKINVAIDGNSMKQKKSTKRRHNRKKSRKGRSKRKRNLKYNFDLGENETSIHEEELKNREILL
;
A
#
# COMPACT_ATOMS: atom_id res chain seq x y z
N MET A 1 9.78 -21.12 -12.84
CA MET A 1 9.78 -20.01 -13.81
C MET A 1 11.20 -19.48 -13.93
N ALA A 2 11.66 -19.17 -15.14
CA ALA A 2 12.92 -18.47 -15.35
C ALA A 2 12.74 -16.97 -15.06
N TYR A 3 13.82 -16.29 -14.67
CA TYR A 3 13.78 -14.87 -14.30
C TYR A 3 14.73 -14.07 -15.18
N GLN A 4 14.30 -12.90 -15.65
CA GLN A 4 15.10 -12.03 -16.51
C GLN A 4 15.06 -10.60 -16.00
N TYR A 5 16.23 -10.02 -15.74
CA TYR A 5 16.38 -8.60 -15.42
C TYR A 5 16.58 -7.80 -16.70
N VAL A 6 15.69 -6.85 -16.97
CA VAL A 6 15.65 -6.10 -18.21
C VAL A 6 15.98 -4.64 -17.91
N LYS A 7 17.19 -4.22 -18.26
CA LYS A 7 17.69 -2.85 -18.02
C LYS A 7 18.25 -2.15 -19.25
N THR A 8 18.43 -2.86 -20.36
CA THR A 8 18.88 -2.27 -21.64
C THR A 8 17.83 -2.39 -22.73
N LEU A 9 17.93 -1.57 -23.77
CA LEU A 9 17.03 -1.66 -24.93
C LEU A 9 17.17 -2.99 -25.70
N SER A 10 18.36 -3.61 -25.68
CA SER A 10 18.57 -4.92 -26.28
C SER A 10 17.82 -6.01 -25.52
N ASP A 11 17.91 -5.99 -24.19
CA ASP A 11 17.19 -6.92 -23.32
C ASP A 11 15.68 -6.71 -23.42
N LEU A 12 15.23 -5.46 -23.53
CA LEU A 12 13.82 -5.11 -23.71
C LEU A 12 13.24 -5.77 -24.97
N LYS A 13 13.94 -5.70 -26.11
CA LYS A 13 13.51 -6.35 -27.35
C LYS A 13 13.41 -7.87 -27.19
N LYS A 14 14.39 -8.50 -26.54
CA LYS A 14 14.38 -9.95 -26.27
C LYS A 14 13.22 -10.34 -25.36
N ALA A 15 13.03 -9.61 -24.27
CA ALA A 15 11.95 -9.83 -23.32
C ALA A 15 10.57 -9.73 -23.98
N ILE A 16 10.34 -8.70 -24.80
CA ILE A 16 9.08 -8.52 -25.55
C ILE A 16 8.80 -9.73 -26.46
N SER A 17 9.82 -10.21 -27.18
CA SER A 17 9.67 -11.40 -28.04
C SER A 17 9.24 -12.64 -27.25
N THR A 18 9.86 -12.89 -26.10
CA THR A 18 9.50 -14.01 -25.22
C THR A 18 8.11 -13.85 -24.61
N ILE A 19 7.75 -12.63 -24.19
CA ILE A 19 6.42 -12.32 -23.67
C ILE A 19 5.35 -12.55 -24.75
N CYS A 20 5.59 -12.13 -26.00
CA CYS A 20 4.67 -12.38 -27.12
C CYS A 20 4.38 -13.88 -27.31
N LYS A 21 5.41 -14.74 -27.21
CA LYS A 21 5.22 -16.20 -27.28
C LYS A 21 4.34 -16.72 -26.14
N GLY A 22 4.63 -16.32 -24.90
CA GLY A 22 3.81 -16.71 -23.75
C GLY A 22 2.36 -16.20 -23.82
N ILE A 23 2.13 -15.01 -24.38
CA ILE A 23 0.80 -14.45 -24.63
C ILE A 23 0.08 -15.21 -25.74
N TYR A 24 0.78 -15.62 -26.80
CA TYR A 24 0.18 -16.39 -27.88
C TYR A 24 -0.43 -17.69 -27.35
N GLU A 25 0.25 -18.36 -26.42
CA GLU A 25 -0.19 -19.61 -25.80
C GLU A 25 -1.35 -19.45 -24.81
N SER A 26 -1.40 -18.34 -24.05
CA SER A 26 -2.25 -18.23 -22.86
C SER A 26 -3.22 -17.05 -22.84
N LYS A 27 -2.98 -16.03 -23.68
CA LYS A 27 -3.65 -14.71 -23.66
C LYS A 27 -3.64 -14.05 -22.27
N LEU A 28 -2.63 -14.34 -21.46
CA LEU A 28 -2.59 -14.02 -20.04
C LEU A 28 -1.19 -13.58 -19.62
N ILE A 29 -1.13 -12.51 -18.81
CA ILE A 29 0.09 -12.10 -18.10
C ILE A 29 -0.27 -11.63 -16.69
N ALA A 30 0.62 -11.83 -15.73
CA ALA A 30 0.57 -11.08 -14.47
C ALA A 30 1.47 -9.86 -14.56
N VAL A 31 1.01 -8.74 -14.01
CA VAL A 31 1.70 -7.45 -14.07
C VAL A 31 1.75 -6.83 -12.68
N GLY A 32 2.95 -6.46 -12.26
CA GLY A 32 3.22 -5.80 -10.99
C GLY A 32 3.92 -4.46 -11.21
N PHE A 33 3.62 -3.49 -10.36
CA PHE A 33 4.21 -2.15 -10.40
C PHE A 33 4.77 -1.84 -9.02
N GLN A 34 6.02 -1.39 -8.96
CA GLN A 34 6.67 -0.95 -7.73
C GLN A 34 7.33 0.41 -7.95
N GLY A 35 7.35 1.24 -6.92
CA GLY A 35 7.81 2.61 -7.01
C GLY A 35 7.45 3.41 -5.76
N ASP A 36 7.88 4.66 -5.75
CA ASP A 36 7.67 5.55 -4.61
C ASP A 36 6.39 6.36 -4.83
N ASN A 37 5.41 6.19 -3.92
CA ASN A 37 4.09 6.84 -3.97
C ASN A 37 3.39 6.73 -5.34
N ILE A 38 3.40 5.54 -5.95
CA ILE A 38 2.79 5.28 -7.27
C ILE A 38 1.42 5.97 -7.34
N SER A 39 1.29 6.89 -8.28
CA SER A 39 0.10 7.72 -8.55
C SER A 39 0.44 8.64 -9.73
N ARG A 40 -0.47 9.54 -10.11
CA ARG A 40 -0.14 10.63 -11.04
C ARG A 40 0.89 11.65 -10.55
N THR A 41 1.27 11.62 -9.26
CA THR A 41 2.29 12.51 -8.67
C THR A 41 3.53 11.77 -8.18
N GLY A 42 3.55 10.44 -8.26
CA GLY A 42 4.70 9.61 -7.90
C GLY A 42 5.33 8.96 -9.12
N SER A 43 6.09 7.89 -8.88
CA SER A 43 6.84 7.20 -9.94
C SER A 43 6.66 5.68 -9.89
N ILE A 44 6.77 5.05 -11.05
CA ILE A 44 6.96 3.61 -11.19
C ILE A 44 8.46 3.40 -11.46
N SER A 45 9.15 2.71 -10.56
CA SER A 45 10.60 2.45 -10.65
C SER A 45 10.89 1.05 -11.18
N VAL A 46 9.98 0.09 -10.96
CA VAL A 46 10.11 -1.30 -11.43
C VAL A 46 8.75 -1.77 -11.94
N LEU A 47 8.76 -2.41 -13.10
CA LEU A 47 7.62 -3.13 -13.65
C LEU A 47 7.97 -4.61 -13.72
N THR A 48 7.09 -5.49 -13.28
CA THR A 48 7.28 -6.93 -13.42
C THR A 48 6.18 -7.51 -14.30
N ILE A 49 6.54 -8.38 -15.24
CA ILE A 49 5.59 -9.17 -16.04
C ILE A 49 5.90 -10.65 -15.84
N ALA A 50 4.90 -11.46 -15.51
CA ALA A 50 5.02 -12.91 -15.54
C ALA A 50 4.11 -13.53 -16.60
N THR A 51 4.67 -14.47 -17.35
CA THR A 51 3.95 -15.43 -18.18
C THR A 51 3.81 -16.75 -17.40
N ARG A 52 3.36 -17.82 -18.07
CA ARG A 52 3.33 -19.16 -17.47
C ARG A 52 4.70 -19.68 -17.04
N THR A 53 5.76 -19.30 -17.75
CA THR A 53 7.09 -19.91 -17.63
C THR A 53 8.16 -18.91 -17.19
N ASP A 54 7.94 -17.62 -17.39
CA ASP A 54 8.97 -16.60 -17.25
C ASP A 54 8.47 -15.41 -16.43
N VAL A 55 9.39 -14.78 -15.70
CA VAL A 55 9.17 -13.50 -15.04
C VAL A 55 10.23 -12.51 -15.49
N PHE A 56 9.78 -11.36 -15.96
CA PHE A 56 10.60 -10.26 -16.45
C PHE A 56 10.51 -9.10 -15.45
N ILE A 57 11.65 -8.63 -14.96
CA ILE A 57 11.74 -7.47 -14.06
C ILE A 57 12.38 -6.35 -14.88
N PHE A 58 11.55 -5.38 -15.27
CA PHE A 58 11.95 -4.21 -16.05
C PHE A 58 12.36 -3.08 -15.12
N ASP A 59 13.58 -2.60 -15.34
CA ASP A 59 14.12 -1.44 -14.66
C ASP A 59 13.67 -0.15 -15.35
N ILE A 60 12.66 0.51 -14.80
CA ILE A 60 12.08 1.71 -15.43
C ILE A 60 13.01 2.91 -15.29
N LEU A 61 13.86 2.94 -14.25
CA LEU A 61 14.83 4.02 -14.05
C LEU A 61 15.95 3.99 -15.10
N GLU A 62 16.38 2.78 -15.50
CA GLU A 62 17.38 2.60 -16.56
C GLU A 62 16.76 2.71 -17.97
N LEU A 63 15.56 2.15 -18.18
CA LEU A 63 14.91 2.10 -19.50
C LEU A 63 14.18 3.41 -19.87
N GLY A 64 13.80 4.24 -18.90
CA GLY A 64 12.99 5.43 -19.10
C GLY A 64 11.65 5.12 -19.78
N SER A 65 11.12 6.06 -20.57
CA SER A 65 9.82 5.90 -21.26
C SER A 65 9.82 4.78 -22.30
N ALA A 66 11.01 4.35 -22.77
CA ALA A 66 11.15 3.37 -23.82
C ALA A 66 10.48 2.04 -23.48
N VAL A 67 10.38 1.69 -22.20
CA VAL A 67 9.65 0.50 -21.74
C VAL A 67 8.18 0.51 -22.18
N PHE A 68 7.52 1.67 -22.10
CA PHE A 68 6.12 1.85 -22.48
C PHE A 68 5.98 2.08 -23.98
N ASP A 69 6.86 2.91 -24.56
CA ASP A 69 6.81 3.30 -25.97
C ASP A 69 7.11 2.13 -26.92
N LYS A 70 8.00 1.21 -26.52
CA LYS A 70 8.54 0.16 -27.40
C LYS A 70 7.90 -1.22 -27.23
N GLY A 71 6.74 -1.32 -26.55
CA GLY A 71 5.88 -2.51 -26.69
C GLY A 71 5.11 -2.94 -25.45
N ILE A 72 5.50 -2.59 -24.23
CA ILE A 72 4.73 -3.03 -23.05
C ILE A 72 3.35 -2.38 -23.03
N SER A 73 3.24 -1.11 -23.45
CA SER A 73 1.93 -0.44 -23.53
C SER A 73 0.93 -1.16 -24.44
N PHE A 74 1.41 -1.84 -25.50
CA PHE A 74 0.58 -2.66 -26.37
C PHE A 74 -0.11 -3.77 -25.57
N PHE A 75 0.62 -4.50 -24.71
CA PHE A 75 0.03 -5.54 -23.88
C PHE A 75 -0.97 -4.97 -22.85
N LEU A 76 -0.61 -3.86 -22.20
CA LEU A 76 -1.45 -3.26 -21.16
C LEU A 76 -2.78 -2.69 -21.70
N LYS A 77 -2.77 -2.14 -22.92
CA LYS A 77 -3.97 -1.58 -23.59
C LYS A 77 -4.84 -2.64 -24.28
N ASN A 78 -4.28 -3.79 -24.64
CA ASN A 78 -4.97 -4.80 -25.44
C ASN A 78 -6.01 -5.58 -24.62
N GLU A 79 -7.29 -5.42 -24.95
CA GLU A 79 -8.40 -6.06 -24.23
C GLU A 79 -8.46 -7.58 -24.37
N SER A 80 -7.89 -8.13 -25.45
CA SER A 80 -7.80 -9.58 -25.68
C SER A 80 -6.73 -10.25 -24.81
N ILE A 81 -5.90 -9.47 -24.12
CA ILE A 81 -4.91 -9.97 -23.16
C ILE A 81 -5.43 -9.68 -21.75
N THR A 82 -5.56 -10.75 -20.96
CA THR A 82 -5.90 -10.64 -19.55
C THR A 82 -4.67 -10.23 -18.74
N LYS A 83 -4.80 -9.16 -17.93
CA LYS A 83 -3.75 -8.70 -17.01
C LYS A 83 -4.12 -9.03 -15.58
N ILE A 84 -3.44 -10.01 -14.99
CA ILE A 84 -3.56 -10.32 -13.57
C ILE A 84 -2.77 -9.25 -12.80
N VAL A 85 -3.42 -8.58 -11.88
CA VAL A 85 -2.84 -7.48 -11.11
C VAL A 85 -3.19 -7.62 -9.64
N PHE A 86 -2.54 -6.81 -8.81
CA PHE A 86 -2.89 -6.67 -7.41
C PHE A 86 -2.96 -5.18 -7.06
N ASP A 87 -4.10 -4.75 -6.51
CA ASP A 87 -4.35 -3.35 -6.15
C ASP A 87 -4.09 -2.37 -7.31
N CYS A 88 -4.89 -2.50 -8.38
CA CYS A 88 -4.70 -1.76 -9.62
C CYS A 88 -5.03 -0.26 -9.55
N ARG A 89 -5.53 0.25 -8.43
CA ARG A 89 -6.03 1.63 -8.29
C ARG A 89 -4.97 2.68 -8.64
N GLU A 90 -3.86 2.64 -7.91
CA GLU A 90 -2.77 3.61 -8.05
C GLU A 90 -1.94 3.38 -9.32
N PRO A 91 -1.58 2.13 -9.70
CA PRO A 91 -0.94 1.87 -10.98
C PRO A 91 -1.77 2.33 -12.18
N ALA A 92 -3.09 2.13 -12.18
CA ALA A 92 -3.94 2.57 -13.29
C ALA A 92 -4.04 4.10 -13.40
N ASP A 93 -3.94 4.82 -12.27
CA ASP A 93 -3.83 6.28 -12.24
C ASP A 93 -2.50 6.75 -12.84
N SER A 94 -1.39 6.18 -12.36
CA SER A 94 -0.05 6.52 -12.84
C SER A 94 0.12 6.21 -14.33
N LEU A 95 -0.29 5.02 -14.79
CA LEU A 95 -0.21 4.63 -16.19
C LEU A 95 -0.95 5.60 -17.11
N LEU A 96 -2.16 6.01 -16.75
CA LEU A 96 -2.96 6.90 -17.59
C LEU A 96 -2.37 8.31 -17.63
N HIS A 97 -2.11 8.90 -16.45
CA HIS A 97 -1.78 10.33 -16.33
C HIS A 97 -0.29 10.64 -16.51
N VAL A 98 0.60 9.69 -16.24
CA VAL A 98 2.06 9.88 -16.40
C VAL A 98 2.57 9.28 -17.70
N HIS A 99 2.02 8.13 -18.11
CA HIS A 99 2.55 7.36 -19.25
C HIS A 99 1.62 7.29 -20.47
N GLY A 100 0.41 7.87 -20.42
CA GLY A 100 -0.54 7.79 -21.54
C GLY A 100 -0.99 6.35 -21.86
N VAL A 101 -0.98 5.46 -20.86
CA VAL A 101 -1.32 4.04 -20.98
C VAL A 101 -2.63 3.73 -20.25
N LEU A 102 -3.65 3.35 -21.01
CA LEU A 102 -4.90 2.85 -20.44
C LEU A 102 -4.76 1.36 -20.13
N LEU A 103 -4.71 1.00 -18.84
CA LEU A 103 -4.80 -0.40 -18.40
C LEU A 103 -6.23 -0.92 -18.63
N THR A 104 -6.38 -1.90 -19.52
CA THR A 104 -7.65 -2.58 -19.84
C THR A 104 -7.62 -4.04 -19.38
N SER A 105 -8.74 -4.77 -19.41
CA SER A 105 -8.81 -6.22 -19.09
C SER A 105 -7.99 -6.66 -17.87
N ALA A 106 -8.01 -5.85 -16.81
CA ALA A 106 -7.35 -6.15 -15.55
C ALA A 106 -8.22 -7.07 -14.69
N TYR A 107 -7.58 -8.01 -14.00
CA TYR A 107 -8.19 -8.92 -13.03
C TYR A 107 -7.39 -8.84 -11.73
N ASP A 108 -7.98 -8.18 -10.74
CA ASP A 108 -7.32 -7.80 -9.50
C ASP A 108 -7.51 -8.87 -8.42
N ILE A 109 -6.44 -9.58 -8.08
CA ILE A 109 -6.49 -10.70 -7.13
C ILE A 109 -6.85 -10.24 -5.70
N GLN A 110 -6.65 -8.97 -5.37
CA GLN A 110 -7.12 -8.42 -4.10
C GLN A 110 -8.66 -8.40 -4.03
N LEU A 111 -9.33 -8.14 -5.16
CA LEU A 111 -10.78 -8.20 -5.27
C LEU A 111 -11.29 -9.64 -5.33
N LEU A 112 -10.54 -10.57 -5.92
CA LEU A 112 -10.88 -12.00 -5.87
C LEU A 112 -11.01 -12.49 -4.42
N GLN A 113 -10.03 -12.15 -3.57
CA GLN A 113 -10.10 -12.47 -2.14
C GLN A 113 -11.32 -11.82 -1.45
N CYS A 114 -11.66 -10.58 -1.82
CA CYS A 114 -12.84 -9.93 -1.28
C CYS A 114 -14.13 -10.66 -1.72
N ILE A 115 -14.23 -11.08 -2.99
CA ILE A 115 -15.35 -11.87 -3.51
C ILE A 115 -15.50 -13.17 -2.72
N ASP A 116 -14.43 -13.95 -2.59
CA ASP A 116 -14.45 -15.24 -1.89
C ASP A 116 -14.88 -15.08 -0.42
N LYS A 117 -14.40 -14.01 0.24
CA LYS A 117 -14.81 -13.68 1.61
C LYS A 117 -16.30 -13.31 1.68
N ILE A 118 -16.78 -12.44 0.79
CA ILE A 118 -18.19 -12.02 0.73
C ILE A 118 -19.10 -13.24 0.51
N ASP A 119 -18.77 -14.08 -0.47
CA ASP A 119 -19.59 -15.21 -0.86
C ASP A 119 -19.54 -16.34 0.18
N GLY A 120 -18.37 -16.59 0.79
CA GLY A 120 -18.24 -17.53 1.91
C GLY A 120 -18.99 -17.08 3.18
N ILE A 121 -19.09 -15.77 3.42
CA ILE A 121 -19.95 -15.20 4.47
C ILE A 121 -21.43 -15.44 4.14
N ARG A 122 -21.85 -15.23 2.89
CA ARG A 122 -23.25 -15.42 2.46
C ARG A 122 -23.70 -16.88 2.53
N SER A 123 -22.83 -17.81 2.16
CA SER A 123 -23.11 -19.25 2.23
C SER A 123 -23.41 -19.72 3.67
N ARG A 124 -22.66 -19.22 4.66
CA ARG A 124 -22.77 -19.66 6.06
C ARG A 124 -24.03 -19.20 6.80
N TYR A 125 -24.68 -18.11 6.37
CA TYR A 125 -25.77 -17.48 7.15
C TYR A 125 -27.12 -17.41 6.41
N GLY A 126 -27.22 -17.98 5.21
CA GLY A 126 -28.48 -18.10 4.47
C GLY A 126 -29.14 -16.77 4.06
N LYS A 127 -30.34 -16.86 3.47
CA LYS A 127 -31.10 -15.70 2.95
C LYS A 127 -31.64 -14.75 4.04
N LEU A 128 -31.66 -15.16 5.31
CA LEU A 128 -32.33 -14.44 6.41
C LEU A 128 -31.62 -13.16 6.86
N GLU A 129 -30.33 -12.99 6.55
CA GLU A 129 -29.54 -11.82 6.98
C GLU A 129 -29.24 -10.78 5.90
N ARG A 130 -29.98 -10.81 4.77
CA ARG A 130 -29.83 -9.79 3.71
C ARG A 130 -29.95 -8.35 4.21
N ARG A 131 -30.66 -8.10 5.31
CA ARG A 131 -30.86 -6.76 5.88
C ARG A 131 -29.79 -6.33 6.89
N ARG A 132 -28.95 -7.23 7.41
CA ARG A 132 -27.98 -6.90 8.49
C ARG A 132 -26.54 -6.70 8.03
N ARG A 133 -26.15 -7.17 6.84
CA ARG A 133 -24.74 -7.21 6.39
C ARG A 133 -24.37 -6.34 5.20
N VAL A 134 -25.33 -5.61 4.64
CA VAL A 134 -25.06 -4.55 3.64
C VAL A 134 -24.26 -3.40 4.28
N ASP A 135 -24.17 -3.37 5.63
CA ASP A 135 -23.41 -2.42 6.43
C ASP A 135 -21.94 -2.82 6.70
N GLU A 136 -21.48 -4.02 6.33
CA GLU A 136 -20.09 -4.43 6.60
C GLU A 136 -19.12 -3.76 5.63
N VAL A 137 -18.27 -2.88 6.17
CA VAL A 137 -17.12 -2.33 5.47
C VAL A 137 -16.02 -3.39 5.44
N ILE A 138 -15.53 -3.71 4.24
CA ILE A 138 -14.47 -4.70 4.05
C ILE A 138 -13.12 -4.01 4.13
N GLU A 139 -12.28 -4.43 5.06
CA GLU A 139 -10.86 -4.09 5.05
C GLU A 139 -10.14 -4.88 3.95
N ILE A 140 -9.39 -4.15 3.14
CA ILE A 140 -8.58 -4.69 2.04
C ILE A 140 -7.29 -5.25 2.62
N LYS A 141 -6.89 -6.45 2.17
CA LYS A 141 -5.67 -7.09 2.66
C LYS A 141 -4.46 -6.79 1.79
N SER A 142 -3.28 -6.90 2.43
CA SER A 142 -1.99 -6.73 1.76
C SER A 142 -1.68 -7.91 0.82
N LEU A 143 -0.78 -7.69 -0.14
CA LEU A 143 -0.34 -8.72 -1.09
C LEU A 143 0.09 -10.02 -0.40
N MET A 144 0.92 -9.93 0.64
CA MET A 144 1.37 -11.12 1.37
C MET A 144 0.24 -11.83 2.09
N THR A 145 -0.67 -11.09 2.72
CA THR A 145 -1.86 -11.67 3.37
C THR A 145 -2.77 -12.36 2.34
N THR A 146 -2.92 -11.79 1.15
CA THR A 146 -3.71 -12.40 0.07
C THR A 146 -3.01 -13.64 -0.50
N ILE A 147 -1.68 -13.61 -0.69
CA ILE A 147 -0.93 -14.81 -1.09
C ILE A 147 -1.06 -15.90 -0.03
N GLN A 148 -0.92 -15.56 1.26
CA GLN A 148 -1.07 -16.51 2.36
C GLN A 148 -2.43 -17.20 2.33
N PHE A 149 -3.50 -16.45 2.06
CA PHE A 149 -4.87 -16.97 2.02
C PHE A 149 -5.02 -18.11 0.99
N TYR A 150 -4.37 -18.01 -0.17
CA TYR A 150 -4.50 -19.00 -1.24
C TYR A 150 -3.38 -20.06 -1.24
N VAL A 151 -2.16 -19.69 -0.88
CA VAL A 151 -0.96 -20.54 -0.98
C VAL A 151 -0.62 -21.22 0.35
N GLY A 152 -1.16 -20.71 1.46
CA GLY A 152 -0.85 -21.18 2.80
C GLY A 152 0.52 -20.72 3.33
N THR A 153 0.87 -21.19 4.53
CA THR A 153 2.09 -20.77 5.26
C THR A 153 3.18 -21.84 5.17
N ASN A 154 3.93 -21.86 4.07
CA ASN A 154 5.09 -22.72 3.89
C ASN A 154 6.42 -21.96 4.10
N LEU A 155 7.56 -22.67 4.10
CA LEU A 155 8.89 -22.07 4.31
C LEU A 155 9.20 -20.95 3.31
N LYS A 156 8.81 -21.13 2.04
CA LYS A 156 9.02 -20.12 0.99
C LYS A 156 8.18 -18.87 1.25
N PHE A 157 6.93 -19.04 1.67
CA PHE A 157 6.06 -17.93 2.07
C PHE A 157 6.67 -17.16 3.24
N ARG A 158 7.07 -17.84 4.33
CA ARG A 158 7.65 -17.19 5.52
C ARG A 158 8.90 -16.37 5.18
N LYS A 159 9.81 -16.95 4.37
CA LYS A 159 10.99 -16.22 3.88
C LYS A 159 10.60 -14.94 3.14
N MET A 160 9.60 -15.00 2.27
CA MET A 160 9.14 -13.84 1.49
C MET A 160 8.34 -12.84 2.33
N GLU A 161 7.70 -13.30 3.41
CA GLU A 161 7.05 -12.45 4.41
C GLU A 161 8.08 -11.62 5.17
N ASP A 162 9.17 -12.24 5.64
CA ASP A 162 10.30 -11.56 6.28
C ASP A 162 10.93 -10.53 5.33
N VAL A 163 11.15 -10.91 4.06
CA VAL A 163 11.63 -9.97 3.03
C VAL A 163 10.64 -8.82 2.84
N SER A 164 9.33 -9.07 2.74
CA SER A 164 8.31 -8.01 2.63
C SER A 164 8.38 -7.04 3.81
N ILE A 165 8.56 -7.54 5.03
CA ILE A 165 8.69 -6.69 6.23
C ILE A 165 9.94 -5.82 6.15
N LYS A 166 11.08 -6.40 5.73
CA LYS A 166 12.33 -5.68 5.50
C LYS A 166 12.18 -4.60 4.42
N LEU A 167 11.59 -4.91 3.27
CA LEU A 167 11.41 -3.94 2.18
C LEU A 167 10.51 -2.77 2.62
N LYS A 168 9.46 -3.01 3.40
CA LYS A 168 8.56 -1.96 3.90
C LYS A 168 9.22 -0.99 4.88
N SER A 169 10.30 -1.40 5.57
CA SER A 169 11.04 -0.52 6.48
C SER A 169 12.11 0.31 5.78
N MET A 170 12.46 -0.04 4.54
CA MET A 170 13.46 0.65 3.74
C MET A 170 12.86 1.84 3.00
N LYS A 171 13.52 3.00 3.11
CA LYS A 171 13.14 4.20 2.37
C LYS A 171 13.63 4.09 0.92
N ASN A 172 12.78 4.45 -0.05
CA ASN A 172 13.10 4.49 -1.48
C ASN A 172 13.63 3.15 -2.04
N VAL A 173 13.22 2.02 -1.45
CA VAL A 173 13.75 0.69 -1.81
C VAL A 173 13.59 0.37 -3.29
N TRP A 174 12.52 0.86 -3.91
CA TRP A 174 12.22 0.64 -5.33
C TRP A 174 13.11 1.45 -6.27
N SER A 175 13.77 2.48 -5.75
CA SER A 175 14.69 3.36 -6.47
C SER A 175 16.16 3.00 -6.25
N MET A 176 16.46 2.05 -5.34
CA MET A 176 17.83 1.57 -5.11
C MET A 176 18.34 0.74 -6.28
N ARG A 177 19.59 0.98 -6.68
CA ARG A 177 20.30 0.21 -7.72
C ARG A 177 21.70 -0.20 -7.27
N PRO A 178 22.18 -1.41 -7.65
CA PRO A 178 21.44 -2.45 -8.37
C PRO A 178 20.30 -3.04 -7.52
N ILE A 179 19.27 -3.61 -8.16
CA ILE A 179 18.20 -4.30 -7.43
C ILE A 179 18.81 -5.48 -6.67
N ASN A 180 18.67 -5.48 -5.34
CA ASN A 180 19.24 -6.54 -4.51
C ASN A 180 18.47 -7.87 -4.63
N GLU A 181 19.13 -8.97 -4.26
CA GLU A 181 18.60 -10.33 -4.41
C GLU A 181 17.29 -10.57 -3.64
N ASP A 182 17.13 -9.99 -2.46
CA ASP A 182 15.90 -10.08 -1.67
C ASP A 182 14.72 -9.45 -2.44
N THR A 183 14.93 -8.24 -2.97
CA THR A 183 13.93 -7.49 -3.75
C THR A 183 13.58 -8.26 -5.02
N PHE A 184 14.60 -8.80 -5.70
CA PHE A 184 14.42 -9.60 -6.90
C PHE A 184 13.60 -10.87 -6.62
N SER A 185 13.97 -11.61 -5.58
CA SER A 185 13.27 -12.82 -5.13
C SER A 185 11.82 -12.54 -4.75
N PHE A 186 11.57 -11.41 -4.08
CA PHE A 186 10.23 -10.97 -3.70
C PHE A 186 9.36 -10.66 -4.93
N LEU A 187 9.88 -9.89 -5.89
CA LEU A 187 9.17 -9.58 -7.14
C LEU A 187 8.84 -10.85 -7.94
N ALA A 188 9.82 -11.74 -8.08
CA ALA A 188 9.67 -13.04 -8.71
C ALA A 188 8.59 -13.91 -8.05
N TYR A 189 8.68 -14.05 -6.73
CA TYR A 189 7.74 -14.85 -5.95
C TYR A 189 6.32 -14.34 -6.07
N THR A 190 6.12 -13.04 -5.84
CA THR A 190 4.78 -12.44 -5.84
C THR A 190 4.09 -12.56 -7.19
N MET A 191 4.79 -12.29 -8.31
CA MET A 191 4.19 -12.43 -9.64
C MET A 191 3.87 -13.88 -9.99
N THR A 192 4.75 -14.82 -9.62
CA THR A 192 4.48 -16.25 -9.80
C THR A 192 3.23 -16.66 -9.02
N SER A 193 3.12 -16.24 -7.74
CA SER A 193 1.97 -16.54 -6.90
C SER A 193 0.67 -15.97 -7.47
N LEU A 194 0.65 -14.69 -7.90
CA LEU A 194 -0.54 -14.09 -8.50
C LEU A 194 -0.98 -14.83 -9.78
N TYR A 195 -0.02 -15.18 -10.64
CA TYR A 195 -0.30 -15.94 -11.87
C TYR A 195 -0.96 -17.29 -11.54
N MET A 196 -0.40 -18.01 -10.57
CA MET A 196 -0.90 -19.33 -10.17
C MET A 196 -2.27 -19.26 -9.48
N ILE A 197 -2.48 -18.26 -8.61
CA ILE A 197 -3.78 -18.04 -7.93
C ILE A 197 -4.87 -17.81 -8.98
N TYR A 198 -4.64 -16.93 -9.96
CA TYR A 198 -5.60 -16.72 -11.04
C TYR A 198 -5.89 -18.02 -11.79
N CYS A 199 -4.84 -18.77 -12.17
CA CYS A 199 -4.99 -19.98 -12.95
C CYS A 199 -5.76 -21.09 -12.23
N SER A 200 -5.66 -21.19 -10.90
CA SER A 200 -6.41 -22.17 -10.11
C SER A 200 -7.88 -21.78 -9.91
N HIS A 201 -8.22 -20.49 -9.98
CA HIS A 201 -9.58 -20.00 -9.72
C HIS A 201 -10.36 -19.63 -10.99
N ARG A 202 -9.71 -19.53 -12.16
CA ARG A 202 -10.35 -19.09 -13.42
C ARG A 202 -11.47 -19.99 -13.93
N THR A 203 -11.60 -21.22 -13.43
CA THR A 203 -12.67 -22.15 -13.82
C THR A 203 -14.03 -21.78 -13.22
N TRP A 204 -14.09 -20.82 -12.29
CA TRP A 204 -15.31 -20.38 -11.62
C TRP A 204 -15.95 -19.22 -12.40
N THR A 205 -16.64 -19.57 -13.50
CA THR A 205 -17.08 -18.63 -14.56
C THR A 205 -17.87 -17.41 -14.04
N ILE A 206 -18.75 -17.58 -13.06
CA ILE A 206 -19.57 -16.48 -12.52
C ILE A 206 -18.74 -15.48 -11.70
N ASN A 207 -17.75 -15.95 -10.93
CA ASN A 207 -16.87 -15.08 -10.15
C ASN A 207 -15.89 -14.33 -11.05
N MET A 208 -15.49 -14.93 -12.17
CA MET A 208 -14.60 -14.28 -13.14
C MET A 208 -15.25 -13.10 -13.86
N SER A 209 -16.56 -13.19 -14.18
CA SER A 209 -17.29 -12.07 -14.79
C SER A 209 -17.44 -10.90 -13.81
N ARG A 210 -17.78 -11.19 -12.55
CA ARG A 210 -17.83 -10.19 -11.48
C ARG A 210 -16.47 -9.57 -11.21
N LEU A 211 -15.41 -10.37 -11.18
CA LEU A 211 -14.05 -9.91 -11.00
C LEU A 211 -13.64 -8.96 -12.13
N LYS A 212 -13.92 -9.29 -13.40
CA LYS A 212 -13.64 -8.42 -14.54
C LYS A 212 -14.28 -7.04 -14.37
N VAL A 213 -15.58 -7.01 -14.09
CA VAL A 213 -16.33 -5.75 -13.89
C VAL A 213 -15.78 -5.00 -12.69
N ALA A 214 -15.56 -5.68 -11.57
CA ALA A 214 -15.08 -5.07 -10.34
C ALA A 214 -13.70 -4.45 -10.53
N SER A 215 -12.76 -5.15 -11.17
CA SER A 215 -11.41 -4.66 -11.47
C SER A 215 -11.42 -3.46 -12.42
N ALA A 216 -12.31 -3.43 -13.41
CA ALA A 216 -12.45 -2.26 -14.29
C ALA A 216 -12.93 -1.02 -13.53
N ILE A 217 -13.91 -1.17 -12.64
CA ILE A 217 -14.39 -0.09 -11.76
C ILE A 217 -13.29 0.32 -10.78
N TYR A 218 -12.55 -0.64 -10.23
CA TYR A 218 -11.48 -0.41 -9.27
C TYR A 218 -10.33 0.40 -9.87
N CYS A 219 -9.90 0.08 -11.11
CA CYS A 219 -8.97 0.92 -11.89
C CYS A 219 -9.47 2.37 -12.00
N ASN A 220 -10.78 2.54 -12.23
CA ASN A 220 -11.40 3.86 -12.41
C ASN A 220 -11.51 4.67 -11.11
N THR A 221 -11.40 4.05 -9.92
CA THR A 221 -11.59 4.76 -8.65
C THR A 221 -10.63 5.94 -8.46
N LYS A 222 -9.42 5.87 -9.02
CA LYS A 222 -8.41 6.93 -8.94
C LYS A 222 -8.22 7.64 -10.28
N ARG A 223 -7.98 6.88 -11.35
CA ARG A 223 -7.66 7.47 -12.66
C ARG A 223 -8.77 8.33 -13.26
N ALA A 224 -10.04 8.08 -12.91
CA ALA A 224 -11.17 8.89 -13.38
C ALA A 224 -11.37 10.19 -12.58
N MET A 225 -10.67 10.36 -11.44
CA MET A 225 -10.71 11.62 -10.70
C MET A 225 -9.99 12.70 -11.50
N ARG A 226 -10.62 13.87 -11.66
CA ARG A 226 -9.98 15.03 -12.27
C ARG A 226 -8.79 15.50 -11.42
N GLU A 227 -9.02 15.62 -10.12
CA GLU A 227 -8.02 16.01 -9.12
C GLU A 227 -8.06 15.01 -7.95
N ARG A 228 -6.87 14.66 -7.46
CA ARG A 228 -6.67 13.77 -6.31
C ARG A 228 -6.60 14.64 -5.05
N SER A 229 -7.35 14.29 -4.00
CA SER A 229 -7.28 14.99 -2.71
C SER A 229 -6.20 14.42 -1.81
N PHE A 230 -5.83 13.14 -1.98
CA PHE A 230 -4.92 12.40 -1.10
C PHE A 230 -5.29 12.45 0.40
N ASP A 231 -6.55 12.79 0.70
CA ASP A 231 -7.06 12.86 2.05
C ASP A 231 -7.37 11.45 2.61
N PRO A 232 -7.63 11.29 3.93
CA PRO A 232 -7.94 9.98 4.51
C PRO A 232 -9.15 9.26 3.88
N TYR A 233 -10.13 9.97 3.33
CA TYR A 233 -11.26 9.35 2.63
C TYR A 233 -10.85 8.78 1.27
N GLU A 234 -9.79 9.30 0.68
CA GLU A 234 -9.19 8.79 -0.54
C GLU A 234 -8.23 7.62 -0.27
N VAL A 235 -7.30 7.75 0.69
CA VAL A 235 -6.14 6.83 0.84
C VAL A 235 -6.32 5.69 1.85
N ASN A 236 -7.54 5.49 2.38
CA ASN A 236 -7.81 4.43 3.35
C ASN A 236 -7.75 3.01 2.77
N GLN A 237 -7.70 2.02 3.66
CA GLN A 237 -7.56 0.59 3.35
C GLN A 237 -8.88 -0.17 3.38
N PHE A 238 -10.00 0.51 3.10
CA PHE A 238 -11.31 -0.12 2.99
C PHE A 238 -11.74 -0.25 1.54
N LEU A 239 -12.43 -1.34 1.22
CA LEU A 239 -13.01 -1.58 -0.08
C LEU A 239 -14.03 -0.47 -0.34
N PRO A 240 -13.85 0.34 -1.40
CA PRO A 240 -14.86 1.33 -1.73
C PRO A 240 -16.19 0.63 -2.00
N ILE A 241 -17.29 1.31 -1.68
CA ILE A 241 -18.64 0.79 -1.99
C ILE A 241 -18.80 0.70 -3.51
N ASP A 242 -19.70 -0.16 -3.99
CA ASP A 242 -20.01 -0.34 -5.41
C ASP A 242 -18.79 -0.65 -6.28
N ILE A 243 -17.89 -1.50 -5.76
CA ILE A 243 -16.77 -2.06 -6.53
C ILE A 243 -17.08 -3.48 -6.97
N ILE A 244 -17.55 -4.35 -6.07
CA ILE A 244 -17.85 -5.76 -6.36
C ILE A 244 -19.36 -5.92 -6.55
N PRO A 245 -19.85 -6.29 -7.75
CA PRO A 245 -21.27 -6.55 -7.97
C PRO A 245 -21.77 -7.72 -7.14
N ASP A 246 -23.07 -7.73 -6.84
CA ASP A 246 -23.71 -8.86 -6.17
C ASP A 246 -23.66 -10.14 -7.01
N ASN A 247 -23.75 -11.29 -6.36
CA ASN A 247 -23.75 -12.57 -7.06
C ASN A 247 -24.97 -12.66 -7.99
N GLY A 248 -24.74 -13.01 -9.26
CA GLY A 248 -25.75 -12.96 -10.32
C GLY A 248 -25.96 -11.59 -10.97
N MET A 249 -25.25 -10.54 -10.55
CA MET A 249 -25.32 -9.20 -11.13
C MET A 249 -23.96 -8.75 -11.69
N LEU A 250 -23.99 -7.86 -12.67
CA LEU A 250 -22.80 -7.23 -13.27
C LEU A 250 -22.90 -5.68 -13.29
N PHE A 251 -23.85 -5.12 -12.56
CA PHE A 251 -24.11 -3.68 -12.48
C PHE A 251 -24.47 -3.28 -11.05
N PHE A 252 -24.45 -1.97 -10.79
CA PHE A 252 -24.87 -1.37 -9.53
C PHE A 252 -26.08 -0.48 -9.74
N GLU A 253 -26.86 -0.29 -8.69
CA GLU A 253 -27.91 0.72 -8.68
C GLU A 253 -27.31 2.13 -8.81
N LYS A 254 -27.98 3.00 -9.56
CA LYS A 254 -27.47 4.35 -9.81
C LYS A 254 -27.59 5.21 -8.53
N GLY A 255 -26.46 5.64 -8.01
CA GLY A 255 -26.41 6.56 -6.88
C GLY A 255 -26.88 7.98 -7.25
N ASN A 256 -27.72 8.59 -6.41
CA ASN A 256 -28.25 9.94 -6.62
C ASN A 256 -27.82 10.94 -5.54
N LYS A 257 -27.34 10.49 -4.37
CA LYS A 257 -26.92 11.35 -3.26
C LYS A 257 -25.40 11.35 -3.06
N PRO A 258 -24.74 12.52 -3.02
CA PRO A 258 -23.29 12.60 -2.85
C PRO A 258 -22.88 12.41 -1.39
N CYS A 259 -21.82 11.63 -1.18
CA CYS A 259 -21.10 11.52 0.10
C CYS A 259 -20.21 12.76 0.32
N THR A 260 -20.29 13.38 1.49
CA THR A 260 -19.46 14.54 1.85
C THR A 260 -17.99 14.19 2.08
N GLY A 261 -17.66 12.92 2.31
CA GLY A 261 -16.29 12.39 2.41
C GLY A 261 -15.69 12.17 1.02
N CYS A 262 -15.84 10.95 0.49
CA CYS A 262 -15.24 10.53 -0.79
C CYS A 262 -15.83 11.17 -2.06
N LYS A 263 -16.84 12.06 -1.93
CA LYS A 263 -17.50 12.79 -3.03
C LYS A 263 -18.23 11.91 -4.08
N ARG A 264 -18.18 10.59 -3.95
CA ARG A 264 -18.95 9.64 -4.78
C ARG A 264 -20.44 9.71 -4.46
N ARG A 265 -21.27 9.31 -5.42
CA ARG A 265 -22.73 9.28 -5.31
C ARG A 265 -23.20 7.86 -5.00
N PHE A 266 -24.14 7.73 -4.08
CA PHE A 266 -24.71 6.46 -3.63
C PHE A 266 -26.24 6.53 -3.57
N PRO A 267 -26.94 5.39 -3.56
CA PRO A 267 -28.38 5.35 -3.31
C PRO A 267 -28.74 5.96 -1.94
N ILE A 268 -29.95 6.50 -1.80
CA ILE A 268 -30.34 7.27 -0.60
C ILE A 268 -30.35 6.43 0.69
N ASN A 269 -30.57 5.13 0.57
CA ASN A 269 -30.58 4.17 1.69
C ASN A 269 -29.18 3.95 2.31
N GLU A 270 -28.11 4.39 1.65
CA GLU A 270 -26.74 4.39 2.20
C GLU A 270 -26.57 5.41 3.35
N PHE A 271 -27.52 6.33 3.51
CA PHE A 271 -27.43 7.44 4.45
C PHE A 271 -28.58 7.40 5.45
N SER A 272 -28.29 7.72 6.73
CA SER A 272 -29.34 7.81 7.73
C SER A 272 -30.18 9.08 7.52
N LYS A 273 -31.43 9.08 7.99
CA LYS A 273 -32.28 10.29 7.96
C LYS A 273 -31.67 11.47 8.73
N LYS A 274 -30.82 11.20 9.74
CA LYS A 274 -30.10 12.24 10.48
C LYS A 274 -28.99 12.86 9.63
N ASP A 275 -28.20 12.02 8.97
CA ASP A 275 -27.12 12.43 8.09
C ASP A 275 -27.62 13.36 6.96
N LEU A 276 -28.75 13.00 6.36
CA LEU A 276 -29.36 13.76 5.26
C LEU A 276 -29.90 15.12 5.70
N ARG A 277 -30.51 15.21 6.90
CA ARG A 277 -31.03 16.49 7.43
C ARG A 277 -29.92 17.47 7.80
N GLY A 278 -28.79 16.96 8.30
CA GLY A 278 -27.65 17.79 8.70
C GLY A 278 -26.66 18.11 7.57
N CYS A 279 -26.91 17.67 6.34
CA CYS A 279 -25.98 17.81 5.21
C CYS A 279 -24.56 17.26 5.49
N GLU A 280 -24.42 16.33 6.43
CA GLU A 280 -23.14 15.68 6.80
C GLU A 280 -23.03 14.26 6.24
N GLN A 281 -23.83 13.91 5.23
CA GLN A 281 -24.00 12.53 4.81
C GLN A 281 -22.69 11.89 4.34
N LYS A 282 -22.29 10.82 5.04
CA LYS A 282 -21.13 10.00 4.72
C LYS A 282 -21.59 8.57 4.46
N CYS A 283 -21.04 7.96 3.41
CA CYS A 283 -21.25 6.53 3.18
C CYS A 283 -20.60 5.71 4.30
N ARG A 284 -20.98 4.44 4.46
CA ARG A 284 -20.53 3.55 5.53
C ARG A 284 -19.01 3.48 5.65
N VAL A 285 -18.28 3.44 4.52
CA VAL A 285 -16.81 3.51 4.51
C VAL A 285 -16.31 4.84 5.09
N CYS A 286 -16.83 5.97 4.60
CA CYS A 286 -16.42 7.30 5.07
C CYS A 286 -16.79 7.57 6.53
N LYS A 287 -17.83 6.92 7.07
CA LYS A 287 -18.17 6.96 8.50
C LYS A 287 -17.06 6.33 9.34
N ILE A 288 -16.58 5.14 8.95
CA ILE A 288 -15.46 4.48 9.64
C ILE A 288 -14.18 5.31 9.53
N VAL A 289 -13.87 5.84 8.34
CA VAL A 289 -12.71 6.71 8.16
C VAL A 289 -12.77 7.95 9.06
N LYS A 290 -13.93 8.61 9.18
CA LYS A 290 -14.12 9.76 10.09
C LYS A 290 -13.80 9.38 11.54
N ILE A 291 -14.22 8.18 11.97
CA ILE A 291 -13.95 7.66 13.32
C ILE A 291 -12.46 7.40 13.50
N ASN A 292 -11.80 6.69 12.57
CA ASN A 292 -10.38 6.37 12.67
C ASN A 292 -9.51 7.63 12.76
N VAL A 293 -9.78 8.63 11.92
CA VAL A 293 -9.07 9.92 11.96
C VAL A 293 -9.23 10.62 13.31
N ALA A 294 -10.43 10.56 13.90
CA ALA A 294 -10.68 11.16 15.22
C ALA A 294 -9.91 10.44 16.34
N ILE A 295 -9.85 9.11 16.30
CA ILE A 295 -9.09 8.28 17.25
C ILE A 295 -7.59 8.59 17.15
N ASP A 296 -7.04 8.63 15.94
CA ASP A 296 -5.63 8.92 15.70
C ASP A 296 -5.26 10.33 16.17
N GLY A 297 -6.12 11.32 15.89
CA GLY A 297 -5.97 12.68 16.38
C GLY A 297 -5.95 12.76 17.91
N ASN A 298 -6.80 11.99 18.60
CA ASN A 298 -6.84 11.92 20.05
C ASN A 298 -5.59 11.24 20.64
N SER A 299 -5.12 10.15 20.02
CA SER A 299 -3.87 9.46 20.38
C SER A 299 -2.66 10.40 20.24
N MET A 300 -2.57 11.18 19.15
CA MET A 300 -1.53 12.19 18.97
C MET A 300 -1.61 13.31 20.02
N LYS A 301 -2.81 13.78 20.38
CA LYS A 301 -3.01 14.78 21.45
C LYS A 301 -2.55 14.23 22.81
N GLN A 302 -2.85 12.97 23.13
CA GLN A 302 -2.38 12.31 24.35
C GLN A 302 -0.85 12.13 24.38
N LYS A 303 -0.21 11.75 23.27
CA LYS A 303 1.26 11.68 23.17
C LYS A 303 1.93 13.05 23.33
N LYS A 304 1.31 14.13 22.80
CA LYS A 304 1.80 15.50 23.00
C LYS A 304 1.63 15.97 24.45
N SER A 305 0.54 15.61 25.13
CA SER A 305 0.29 16.00 26.53
C SER A 305 1.23 15.26 27.51
N THR A 306 1.52 13.97 27.27
CA THR A 306 2.50 13.20 28.06
C THR A 306 3.92 13.70 27.85
N LYS A 307 4.33 14.03 26.61
CA LYS A 307 5.64 14.66 26.32
C LYS A 307 5.80 16.03 27.00
N ARG A 308 4.74 16.86 27.00
CA ARG A 308 4.71 18.14 27.75
C ARG A 308 4.82 17.93 29.26
N ARG A 309 4.12 16.94 29.83
CA ARG A 309 4.24 16.58 31.26
C ARG A 309 5.65 16.09 31.61
N HIS A 310 6.28 15.28 30.75
CA HIS A 310 7.63 14.79 30.96
C HIS A 310 8.68 15.93 30.91
N ASN A 311 8.54 16.86 29.96
CA ASN A 311 9.41 18.04 29.86
C ASN A 311 9.22 19.00 31.05
N ARG A 312 7.99 19.20 31.55
CA ARG A 312 7.73 19.97 32.78
C ARG A 312 8.32 19.29 34.03
N LYS A 313 8.33 17.95 34.11
CA LYS A 313 8.99 17.22 35.20
C LYS A 313 10.52 17.35 35.12
N LYS A 314 11.11 17.30 33.92
CA LYS A 314 12.55 17.54 33.71
C LYS A 314 12.97 18.97 34.08
N SER A 315 12.20 20.00 33.68
CA SER A 315 12.51 21.39 34.05
C SER A 315 12.38 21.66 35.56
N ARG A 316 11.39 21.05 36.23
CA ARG A 316 11.26 21.11 37.70
C ARG A 316 12.41 20.41 38.43
N LYS A 317 12.87 19.24 37.96
CA LYS A 317 14.07 18.55 38.50
C LYS A 317 15.36 19.36 38.27
N GLY A 318 15.51 19.99 37.10
CA GLY A 318 16.63 20.89 36.79
C GLY A 318 16.68 22.13 37.68
N ARG A 319 15.53 22.79 37.93
CA ARG A 319 15.43 23.92 38.87
C ARG A 319 15.70 23.51 40.32
N SER A 320 15.28 22.31 40.74
CA SER A 320 15.53 21.80 42.10
C SER A 320 17.01 21.47 42.33
N LYS A 321 17.70 20.86 41.35
CA LYS A 321 19.17 20.66 41.40
C LYS A 321 19.93 21.99 41.46
N ARG A 322 19.55 22.99 40.65
CA ARG A 322 20.19 24.32 40.66
C ARG A 322 20.04 25.03 42.00
N LYS A 323 18.86 24.94 42.64
CA LYS A 323 18.62 25.49 43.99
C LYS A 323 19.41 24.77 45.09
N ARG A 324 19.66 23.45 44.99
CA ARG A 324 20.51 22.72 45.94
C ARG A 324 21.99 23.10 45.80
N ASN A 325 22.50 23.23 44.56
CA ASN A 325 23.89 23.63 44.34
C ASN A 325 24.16 25.08 44.76
N LEU A 326 23.19 25.99 44.61
CA LEU A 326 23.28 27.36 45.12
C LEU A 326 23.25 27.43 46.66
N LYS A 327 22.60 26.48 47.33
CA LYS A 327 22.61 26.41 48.80
C LYS A 327 23.93 25.82 49.32
N TYR A 328 24.46 24.79 48.66
CA TYR A 328 25.74 24.17 49.02
C TYR A 328 26.95 25.10 48.85
N ASN A 329 26.90 26.02 47.87
CA ASN A 329 27.96 27.02 47.67
C ASN A 329 27.85 28.24 48.59
N PHE A 330 26.75 28.40 49.33
CA PHE A 330 26.61 29.46 50.34
C PHE A 330 27.04 28.98 51.74
N ASP A 331 27.03 27.67 51.99
CA ASP A 331 27.42 27.05 53.26
C ASP A 331 28.93 26.68 53.34
N LEU A 332 29.75 27.00 52.32
CA LEU A 332 31.20 26.69 52.27
C LEU A 332 32.09 27.92 52.02
N GLY A 333 31.61 29.12 52.35
CA GLY A 333 32.40 30.34 52.29
C GLY A 333 32.49 30.99 53.65
N GLU A 334 33.36 30.48 54.52
CA GLU A 334 34.16 31.22 55.51
C GLU A 334 34.90 30.23 56.44
N ASN A 335 36.21 30.50 56.63
CA ASN A 335 37.19 29.90 57.56
C ASN A 335 38.05 28.73 57.06
N GLU A 336 39.31 29.07 56.74
CA GLU A 336 40.59 28.50 57.24
C GLU A 336 41.68 28.68 56.15
N THR A 337 42.35 29.84 56.04
CA THR A 337 43.64 30.24 56.65
C THR A 337 44.76 29.19 56.74
N SER A 338 45.85 29.52 56.04
CA SER A 338 47.27 29.29 56.36
C SER A 338 47.79 27.86 56.48
N ILE A 339 48.78 27.52 55.64
CA ILE A 339 50.06 26.85 55.94
C ILE A 339 50.56 26.11 54.67
N HIS A 340 51.86 26.20 54.43
CA HIS A 340 52.70 25.51 53.42
C HIS A 340 52.84 26.12 52.02
N GLU A 341 53.51 27.27 51.97
CA GLU A 341 54.16 27.83 50.77
C GLU A 341 55.68 27.56 50.72
N GLU A 342 56.20 26.56 51.45
CA GLU A 342 57.65 26.42 51.68
C GLU A 342 58.20 24.99 51.53
N GLU A 343 57.76 24.19 50.55
CA GLU A 343 58.33 22.82 50.41
C GLU A 343 58.44 22.21 49.00
N LEU A 344 58.29 22.96 47.90
CA LEU A 344 58.47 22.40 46.54
C LEU A 344 59.41 23.24 45.65
N LYS A 345 60.45 23.82 46.28
CA LYS A 345 61.61 24.42 45.59
C LYS A 345 62.83 23.50 45.48
N ASN A 346 62.69 22.20 45.79
CA ASN A 346 63.77 21.22 45.68
C ASN A 346 63.31 19.96 44.95
N ARG A 347 63.57 19.90 43.64
CA ARG A 347 64.11 18.73 42.88
C ARG A 347 63.83 18.87 41.38
N GLU A 348 64.61 19.73 40.73
CA GLU A 348 65.28 19.34 39.49
C GLU A 348 66.37 18.30 39.80
N ILE A 349 66.83 17.60 38.76
CA ILE A 349 67.99 16.68 38.65
C ILE A 349 67.65 15.17 38.69
N LEU A 350 67.58 14.60 37.47
CA LEU A 350 68.19 13.37 36.91
C LEU A 350 67.24 12.80 35.83
N LEU A 351 67.59 12.85 34.54
CA LEU A 351 68.42 11.87 33.82
C LEU A 351 67.98 10.42 34.07
#